data_AF-A0AAW7V396-F1
#
_entry.id   AF-A0AAW7V396-F1
#
_cell.length_a   1.000
_cell.length_b   1.000
_cell.length_c   1.000
_cell.angle_alpha   90.00
_cell.angle_beta   90.00
_cell.angle_gamma   90.00
#
_symmetry.space_group_name_H-M   'P 1'
#
loop_
_entity.id
_entity.type
_entity.pdbx_description
1 polymer ?
#
loop_
_entity_poly.entity_id
_entity_poly.type
_entity_poly.pdbx_seq_one_letter_code
_entity_poly.pdbx_strand_id
1 'polypeptide(L)' 'MSNHDDLLAGFLRKRHSVSKLVVHLIFTTKYRRKLFDSQMIAQLREAFGSAAAKLECEIIEMDGEPDHVHL' A
#
# COMPACT_ATOMS: atom_id res chain seq x y z
N MET A 1 -32.00 0.00 18.33
CA MET A 1 -30.71 0.64 18.02
C MET A 1 -29.79 -0.42 17.46
N SER A 2 -29.25 -0.42 16.25
CA SER A 2 -29.56 0.21 14.96
C SER A 2 -28.57 -0.49 14.01
N ASN A 3 -29.06 -1.13 12.93
CA ASN A 3 -28.28 -1.92 11.97
C ASN A 3 -27.30 -1.08 11.11
N HIS A 4 -26.63 -0.07 11.68
CA HIS A 4 -25.71 0.83 10.97
C HIS A 4 -24.25 0.41 11.04
N ASP A 5 -23.86 -0.48 11.98
CA ASP A 5 -22.46 -0.90 12.11
C ASP A 5 -22.00 -1.81 10.94
N ASP A 6 -22.92 -2.54 10.30
CA ASP A 6 -22.60 -3.40 9.13
C ASP A 6 -22.27 -2.61 7.86
N LEU A 7 -22.84 -1.40 7.69
CA LEU A 7 -22.60 -0.55 6.52
C LEU A 7 -21.21 0.10 6.52
N LEU A 8 -20.52 0.13 7.66
CA LEU A 8 -19.18 0.71 7.81
C LEU A 8 -18.09 -0.35 7.99
N ALA A 9 -18.40 -1.63 7.77
CA ALA A 9 -17.42 -2.70 7.76
C ALA A 9 -16.32 -2.40 6.71
N GLY A 10 -15.10 -2.13 7.17
CA GLY A 10 -13.96 -1.76 6.32
C GLY A 10 -13.61 -0.27 6.24
N PHE A 11 -14.22 0.58 7.08
CA PHE A 11 -13.78 1.97 7.29
C PHE A 11 -12.96 2.09 8.58
N LEU A 12 -11.90 2.89 8.55
CA LEU A 12 -11.10 3.21 9.71
C LEU A 12 -11.84 4.25 10.58
N ARG A 13 -12.17 3.87 11.81
CA ARG A 13 -12.92 4.72 12.74
C ARG A 13 -12.04 5.17 13.89
N LYS A 14 -12.04 6.49 14.14
CA LYS A 14 -11.45 7.15 15.31
C LYS A 14 -12.55 7.88 16.09
N ARG A 15 -12.19 8.56 17.19
CA ARG A 15 -13.16 9.18 18.13
C ARG A 15 -14.15 10.15 17.47
N HIS A 16 -13.72 10.87 16.44
CA HIS A 16 -14.54 11.88 15.74
C HIS A 16 -14.37 11.83 14.21
N SER A 17 -13.89 10.70 13.66
CA SER A 17 -13.64 10.57 12.23
C SER A 17 -13.85 9.14 11.76
N VAL A 18 -14.42 8.99 10.57
CA VAL A 18 -14.56 7.73 9.84
C VAL A 18 -13.98 7.98 8.45
N SER A 19 -12.98 7.22 8.05
CA SER A 19 -12.31 7.40 6.75
C SER A 19 -11.96 6.06 6.10
N LYS A 20 -11.88 6.06 4.77
CA LYS A 20 -11.34 4.97 3.97
C LYS A 20 -10.44 5.60 2.92
N LEU A 21 -9.14 5.60 3.20
CA LEU A 21 -8.12 6.17 2.33
C LEU A 21 -7.34 5.02 1.72
N VAL A 22 -7.55 4.80 0.43
CA VAL A 22 -6.82 3.84 -0.38
C VAL A 22 -6.13 4.64 -1.48
N VAL A 23 -4.81 4.45 -1.60
CA VAL A 23 -3.98 5.18 -2.55
C VAL A 23 -3.20 4.15 -3.36
N HIS A 24 -3.11 4.36 -4.66
CA HIS A 24 -2.28 3.57 -5.56
C HIS A 24 -0.99 4.35 -5.86
N LEU A 25 0.14 3.82 -5.44
CA LEU A 25 1.45 4.44 -5.59
C LEU A 25 2.26 3.70 -6.64
N ILE A 26 2.93 4.45 -7.52
CA ILE A 26 3.78 3.89 -8.57
C ILE A 26 5.20 4.44 -8.40
N PHE A 27 6.15 3.56 -8.14
CA PHE A 27 7.56 3.89 -8.04
C PHE A 27 8.26 3.47 -9.33
N THR A 28 8.78 4.44 -10.08
CA THR A 28 9.50 4.18 -11.33
C THR A 28 11.00 4.28 -11.13
N THR A 29 11.76 3.48 -11.87
CA THR A 29 13.23 3.65 -11.90
C THR A 29 13.58 4.98 -12.59
N LYS A 30 14.77 5.49 -12.28
CA LYS A 30 15.29 6.69 -12.97
C LYS A 30 15.33 6.42 -14.49
N TYR A 31 14.61 7.25 -15.24
CA TYR A 31 14.42 7.11 -16.70
C TYR A 31 13.64 5.84 -17.15
N ARG A 32 12.85 5.21 -16.27
CA ARG A 32 12.09 3.96 -16.56
C ARG A 32 12.97 2.88 -17.21
N ARG A 33 14.21 2.77 -16.73
CA ARG A 33 15.11 1.70 -17.15
C ARG A 33 14.63 0.39 -16.53
N LYS A 34 14.68 -0.69 -17.31
CA LYS A 34 14.36 -2.05 -16.85
C LYS A 34 15.49 -2.60 -15.97
N LEU A 35 15.55 -2.14 -14.72
CA LEU A 35 16.62 -2.45 -13.77
C LEU A 35 16.17 -3.35 -12.62
N PHE A 36 14.87 -3.47 -12.39
CA PHE A 36 14.35 -4.33 -11.33
C PHE A 36 14.46 -5.79 -11.75
N ASP A 37 15.25 -6.55 -10.99
CA ASP A 37 15.25 -7.99 -10.98
C ASP A 37 14.37 -8.52 -9.83
N SER A 38 13.96 -9.77 -9.93
CA SER A 38 13.23 -10.54 -8.91
C SER A 38 13.78 -10.37 -7.49
N GLN A 39 15.11 -10.40 -7.31
CA GLN A 39 15.75 -10.18 -6.00
C GLN A 39 15.57 -8.74 -5.49
N MET A 40 15.65 -7.75 -6.39
CA MET A 40 15.45 -6.35 -6.03
C MET A 40 13.99 -6.08 -5.66
N ILE A 41 13.04 -6.68 -6.38
CA ILE A 41 11.60 -6.57 -6.08
C ILE A 41 11.30 -7.19 -4.70
N ALA A 42 11.92 -8.35 -4.38
CA ALA A 42 11.78 -8.96 -3.06
C ALA A 42 12.32 -8.07 -1.93
N GLN A 43 13.49 -7.44 -2.12
CA GLN A 43 14.05 -6.48 -1.16
C GLN A 43 13.17 -5.24 -1.01
N LEU A 44 12.64 -4.72 -2.12
CA LEU A 44 11.71 -3.59 -2.08
C LEU A 44 10.44 -3.96 -1.31
N ARG A 45 9.92 -5.17 -1.46
CA ARG A 45 8.75 -5.64 -0.71
C ARG A 45 8.99 -5.66 0.78
N GLU A 46 10.16 -6.11 1.23
CA GLU A 46 10.55 -6.04 2.64
C GLU A 46 10.68 -4.59 3.13
N ALA A 47 11.34 -3.73 2.34
CA ALA A 47 11.51 -2.31 2.67
C ALA A 47 10.16 -1.57 2.78
N PHE A 48 9.24 -1.81 1.83
CA PHE A 48 7.90 -1.25 1.88
C PHE A 48 7.10 -1.78 3.07
N GLY A 49 7.21 -3.07 3.39
CA GLY A 49 6.58 -3.63 4.59
C GLY A 49 7.08 -2.96 5.87
N SER A 50 8.39 -2.73 5.99
CA SER A 50 8.97 -2.00 7.12
C SER A 50 8.49 -0.54 7.18
N ALA A 51 8.41 0.14 6.04
CA ALA A 51 7.93 1.52 5.97
C ALA A 51 6.44 1.63 6.30
N ALA A 52 5.61 0.74 5.78
CA ALA A 52 4.18 0.68 6.06
C ALA A 52 3.91 0.45 7.55
N ALA A 53 4.66 -0.46 8.19
CA ALA A 53 4.56 -0.68 9.63
C ALA A 53 4.90 0.58 10.45
N LYS A 54 5.93 1.34 10.04
CA LYS A 54 6.32 2.60 10.71
C LYS A 54 5.29 3.72 10.51
N LEU A 55 4.61 3.73 9.37
CA LEU A 55 3.60 4.72 9.01
C LEU A 55 2.18 4.31 9.44
N GLU A 56 2.04 3.17 10.12
CA GLU A 56 0.73 2.58 10.50
C GLU A 56 -0.21 2.43 9.29
N CYS A 57 0.37 2.08 8.13
CA CYS A 57 -0.34 1.86 6.87
C CYS A 57 -0.42 0.37 6.56
N GLU A 58 -1.46 -0.03 5.84
CA GLU A 58 -1.65 -1.38 5.33
C GLU A 58 -1.33 -1.43 3.84
N ILE A 59 -0.52 -2.41 3.42
CA ILE A 59 -0.28 -2.69 2.00
C ILE A 59 -1.34 -3.70 1.55
N ILE A 60 -2.24 -3.27 0.68
CA ILE A 60 -3.32 -4.11 0.16
C ILE A 60 -2.79 -5.03 -0.94
N GLU A 61 -2.02 -4.48 -1.87
CA GLU A 61 -1.43 -5.19 -2.99
C GLU A 61 -0.07 -4.58 -3.31
N MET A 62 0.85 -5.37 -3.86
CA MET A 62 2.11 -4.85 -4.36
C MET A 62 2.57 -5.73 -5.51
N ASP A 63 2.82 -5.12 -6.67
CA ASP A 63 3.33 -5.81 -7.84
C ASP A 63 4.53 -5.08 -8.45
N GLY A 64 5.42 -5.81 -9.10
CA GLY A 64 6.68 -5.28 -9.59
C GLY A 64 6.96 -5.66 -11.03
N GLU A 65 7.11 -4.67 -11.89
CA GLU A 65 7.62 -4.80 -13.24
C GLU A 65 9.10 -4.39 -13.33
N PRO A 66 9.83 -4.74 -14.40
CA PRO A 66 11.26 -4.44 -14.52
C PRO A 66 11.63 -2.94 -14.43
N ASP A 67 10.72 -2.02 -14.75
CA ASP A 67 10.94 -0.58 -14.76
C ASP A 67 10.14 0.20 -13.71
N HIS A 68 9.17 -0.42 -13.04
CA HIS A 68 8.33 0.22 -12.04
C HIS A 68 7.67 -0.77 -11.06
N VAL A 69 7.24 -0.27 -9.90
CA VAL A 69 6.56 -1.04 -8.85
C VAL A 69 5.26 -0.34 -8.49
N HIS A 70 4.20 -1.13 -8.38
CA HIS A 70 2.85 -0.76 -7.95
C HIS A 70 2.62 -1.13 -6.49
N LEU A 71 1.96 -0.25 -5.75
CA LEU A 71 1.64 -0.40 -4.32
C LEU A 71 0.27 0.18 -3.98
#